data_AF-A0A5S6R2J4-F1
#
_entry.id   AF-A0A5S6R2J4-F1
#
_cell.length_a   1.000
_cell.length_b   1.000
_cell.length_c   1.000
_cell.angle_alpha   90.00
_cell.angle_beta   90.00
_cell.angle_gamma   90.00
#
_symmetry.space_group_name_H-M   'P 1'
#
loop_
_entity.id
_entity.type
_entity.pdbx_description
1 polymer ?
#
loop_
_entity_poly.entity_id
_entity_poly.type
_entity_poly.pdbx_seq_one_letter_code
_entity_poly.pdbx_strand_id
1 'polypeptide(L)'
;MTDAKKVAGNGSVASTTDDGRQVDGLYYQQLGVQHRAWLEKQCRTAEEDLASEPPEEACDLIRVAVGKATLLLKKKFKKFEELVVKHLDPVDGEPIVTLNDLEGFWTLVEIELADTEGGFEQVRKLKENNWNAIGVEEPPQQASNAPKKSATVQRIAGAQKKMIEARLRLREAKRLAKHRMTNGQDA
;
A
#
# COMPACT_ATOMS: atom_id res chain seq x y z
N MET A 1 -44.93 29.11 -11.26
CA MET A 1 -44.20 27.97 -11.87
C MET A 1 -42.76 28.13 -11.46
N THR A 2 -42.24 27.08 -10.83
CA THR A 2 -41.10 27.03 -9.92
C THR A 2 -39.74 27.18 -10.59
N ASP A 3 -38.83 27.84 -9.85
CA ASP A 3 -37.41 28.06 -10.08
C ASP A 3 -36.62 26.80 -10.51
N ALA A 4 -35.76 26.96 -11.52
CA ALA A 4 -34.67 26.05 -11.81
C ALA A 4 -33.36 26.66 -11.30
N LYS A 5 -33.00 26.29 -10.07
CA LYS A 5 -31.72 26.61 -9.42
C LYS A 5 -30.61 25.82 -10.13
N LYS A 6 -29.77 26.53 -10.89
CA LYS A 6 -28.49 26.04 -11.40
C LYS A 6 -27.59 25.71 -10.20
N VAL A 7 -27.46 24.43 -9.86
CA VAL A 7 -26.49 23.97 -8.85
C VAL A 7 -25.12 23.94 -9.50
N ALA A 8 -24.20 24.70 -8.90
CA ALA A 8 -22.81 24.80 -9.30
C ALA A 8 -22.16 23.42 -9.35
N GLY A 9 -21.48 23.13 -10.46
CA GLY A 9 -20.58 21.98 -10.53
C GLY A 9 -19.49 22.13 -9.47
N ASN A 10 -19.42 21.16 -8.56
CA ASN A 10 -18.29 21.06 -7.64
C ASN A 10 -17.03 20.80 -8.46
N GLY A 11 -16.20 21.83 -8.58
CA GLY A 11 -14.86 21.75 -9.12
C GLY A 11 -13.98 20.90 -8.22
N SER A 12 -14.03 19.58 -8.43
CA SER A 12 -13.03 18.67 -7.89
C SER A 12 -11.81 18.79 -8.81
N VAL A 13 -10.87 19.65 -8.41
CA VAL A 13 -9.57 19.79 -9.08
C VAL A 13 -8.91 18.41 -9.10
N ALA A 14 -8.94 17.80 -10.27
CA ALA A 14 -8.23 16.56 -10.50
C ALA A 14 -6.73 16.83 -10.30
N SER A 15 -6.12 16.05 -9.41
CA SER A 15 -4.66 15.98 -9.34
C SER A 15 -4.16 15.26 -10.60
N THR A 16 -3.02 15.66 -11.13
CA THR A 16 -2.43 15.02 -12.31
C THR A 16 -1.36 14.04 -11.85
N THR A 17 -1.34 12.81 -12.38
CA THR A 17 -0.21 11.90 -12.15
C THR A 17 1.05 12.41 -12.88
N ASP A 18 2.22 11.85 -12.56
CA ASP A 18 3.51 12.15 -13.23
C ASP A 18 3.46 11.97 -14.77
N ASP A 19 2.53 11.13 -15.25
CA ASP A 19 2.21 10.81 -16.65
C ASP A 19 1.09 11.71 -17.24
N GLY A 20 0.68 12.78 -16.56
CA GLY A 20 -0.31 13.70 -17.14
C GLY A 20 -1.77 13.18 -17.10
N ARG A 21 -2.03 12.01 -16.52
CA ARG A 21 -3.39 11.46 -16.38
C ARG A 21 -4.17 12.18 -15.29
N GLN A 22 -5.43 12.49 -15.60
CA GLN A 22 -6.38 13.07 -14.65
C GLN A 22 -6.72 12.05 -13.56
N VAL A 23 -6.51 12.40 -12.29
CA VAL A 23 -6.89 11.58 -11.13
C VAL A 23 -8.30 11.97 -10.70
N ASP A 24 -9.24 11.05 -10.90
CA ASP A 24 -10.63 11.17 -10.46
C ASP A 24 -11.12 9.89 -9.75
N GLY A 25 -12.41 9.81 -9.44
CA GLY A 25 -13.00 8.62 -8.81
C GLY A 25 -12.88 7.35 -9.65
N LEU A 26 -12.98 7.46 -10.98
CA LEU A 26 -12.89 6.32 -11.90
C LEU A 26 -11.46 5.78 -11.97
N TYR A 27 -10.47 6.68 -11.94
CA TYR A 27 -9.06 6.31 -11.79
C TYR A 27 -8.85 5.45 -10.54
N TYR A 28 -9.33 5.89 -9.38
CA TYR A 28 -9.18 5.14 -8.13
C TYR A 28 -9.95 3.81 -8.14
N GLN A 29 -11.10 3.75 -8.79
CA GLN A 29 -11.83 2.49 -9.01
C GLN A 29 -10.98 1.48 -9.80
N GLN A 30 -10.43 1.90 -10.94
CA GLN A 30 -9.59 1.03 -11.78
C GLN A 30 -8.31 0.62 -11.07
N LEU A 31 -7.68 1.55 -10.37
CA LEU A 31 -6.48 1.29 -9.57
C LEU A 31 -6.72 0.23 -8.49
N GLY A 32 -7.85 0.34 -7.78
CA GLY A 32 -8.29 -0.65 -6.80
C GLY A 32 -8.47 -2.05 -7.41
N VAL A 33 -9.19 -2.14 -8.54
CA VAL A 33 -9.40 -3.41 -9.27
C VAL A 33 -8.08 -4.03 -9.72
N GLN A 34 -7.18 -3.24 -10.31
CA GLN A 34 -5.89 -3.72 -10.81
C GLN A 34 -5.03 -4.32 -9.68
N HIS A 35 -4.85 -3.59 -8.58
CA HIS A 35 -4.01 -4.06 -7.48
C HIS A 35 -4.64 -5.22 -6.69
N ARG A 36 -5.97 -5.26 -6.57
CA ARG A 36 -6.67 -6.43 -6.03
C ARG A 36 -6.40 -7.67 -6.87
N ALA A 37 -6.61 -7.59 -8.19
CA ALA A 37 -6.42 -8.71 -9.09
C ALA A 37 -4.96 -9.20 -9.07
N TRP A 38 -4.01 -8.28 -8.97
CA TRP A 38 -2.60 -8.61 -8.79
C TRP A 38 -2.35 -9.36 -7.47
N LEU A 39 -2.86 -8.86 -6.33
CA LEU A 39 -2.69 -9.53 -5.02
C LEU A 39 -3.33 -10.92 -5.00
N GLU A 40 -4.53 -11.08 -5.55
CA GLU A 40 -5.23 -12.36 -5.65
C GLU A 40 -4.42 -13.36 -6.50
N LYS A 41 -3.81 -12.88 -7.59
CA LYS A 41 -2.89 -13.70 -8.40
C LYS A 41 -1.67 -14.13 -7.60
N GLN A 42 -1.01 -13.21 -6.87
CA GLN A 42 0.15 -13.54 -6.05
C GLN A 42 -0.20 -14.56 -4.95
N CYS A 43 -1.36 -14.41 -4.30
CA CYS A 43 -1.82 -15.38 -3.30
C CYS A 43 -1.97 -16.78 -3.90
N ARG A 44 -2.64 -16.90 -5.06
CA ARG A 44 -2.79 -18.20 -5.74
C ARG A 44 -1.44 -18.84 -6.08
N THR A 45 -0.53 -18.08 -6.67
CA THR A 45 0.82 -18.60 -7.01
C THR A 45 1.57 -19.04 -5.76
N ALA A 46 1.48 -18.28 -4.66
CA ALA A 46 2.13 -18.65 -3.40
C ALA A 46 1.47 -19.89 -2.75
N GLU A 47 0.16 -20.08 -2.89
CA GLU A 47 -0.54 -21.28 -2.43
C GLU A 47 -0.16 -22.52 -3.26
N GLU A 48 0.01 -22.39 -4.58
CA GLU A 48 0.56 -23.43 -5.45
C GLU A 48 2.00 -23.81 -5.06
N ASP A 49 2.82 -22.82 -4.71
CA ASP A 49 4.17 -23.03 -4.20
C ASP A 49 4.15 -23.79 -2.88
N LEU A 50 3.24 -23.46 -1.97
CA LEU A 50 3.06 -24.17 -0.71
C LEU A 50 2.64 -25.64 -0.93
N ALA A 51 1.79 -25.89 -1.93
CA ALA A 51 1.36 -27.24 -2.31
C ALA A 51 2.50 -28.09 -2.91
N SER A 52 3.59 -27.47 -3.33
CA SER A 52 4.81 -28.16 -3.79
C SER A 52 5.72 -28.62 -2.64
N GLU A 53 5.27 -28.48 -1.38
CA GLU A 53 5.97 -28.88 -0.15
C GLU A 53 7.41 -28.34 -0.05
N PRO A 54 7.59 -27.01 -0.09
CA PRO A 54 8.92 -26.43 0.07
C PRO A 54 9.42 -26.59 1.52
N PRO A 55 10.70 -26.30 1.80
CA PRO A 55 11.22 -26.33 3.17
C PRO A 55 10.39 -25.48 4.14
N GLU A 56 10.30 -25.88 5.41
CA GLU A 56 9.42 -25.21 6.41
C GLU A 56 9.67 -23.70 6.51
N GLU A 57 10.93 -23.26 6.38
CA GLU A 57 11.26 -21.83 6.38
C GLU A 57 10.61 -21.06 5.22
N ALA A 58 10.51 -21.68 4.05
CA ALA A 58 9.79 -21.13 2.91
C ALA A 58 8.27 -21.18 3.12
N CYS A 59 7.75 -22.27 3.70
CA CYS A 59 6.34 -22.38 4.08
C CYS A 59 5.91 -21.24 5.01
N ASP A 60 6.70 -20.94 6.04
CA ASP A 60 6.42 -19.86 6.98
C ASP A 60 6.42 -18.49 6.29
N LEU A 61 7.40 -18.24 5.41
CA LEU A 61 7.47 -17.00 4.65
C LEU A 61 6.26 -16.82 3.72
N ILE A 62 5.87 -17.88 3.01
CA ILE A 62 4.69 -17.93 2.15
C ILE A 62 3.42 -17.63 2.95
N ARG A 63 3.21 -18.33 4.09
CA ARG A 63 2.04 -18.14 4.96
C ARG A 63 1.96 -16.71 5.48
N VAL A 64 3.08 -16.11 5.85
CA VAL A 64 3.12 -14.70 6.28
C VAL A 64 2.74 -13.75 5.14
N ALA A 65 3.29 -13.94 3.93
CA ALA A 65 2.98 -13.10 2.77
C ALA A 65 1.50 -13.20 2.37
N VAL A 66 0.97 -14.42 2.24
CA VAL A 66 -0.45 -14.68 1.94
C VAL A 66 -1.36 -14.12 3.03
N GLY A 67 -1.00 -14.27 4.30
CA GLY A 67 -1.76 -13.72 5.42
C GLY A 67 -1.86 -12.19 5.37
N LYS A 68 -0.74 -11.49 5.11
CA LYS A 68 -0.72 -10.04 4.93
C LYS A 68 -1.59 -9.59 3.76
N ALA A 69 -1.41 -10.22 2.59
CA ALA A 69 -2.20 -9.94 1.40
C ALA A 69 -3.70 -10.16 1.64
N THR A 70 -4.08 -11.24 2.32
CA THR A 70 -5.47 -11.54 2.67
C THR A 70 -6.08 -10.47 3.58
N LEU A 71 -5.32 -9.98 4.56
CA LEU A 71 -5.78 -8.89 5.44
C LEU A 71 -5.93 -7.57 4.68
N LEU A 72 -4.98 -7.24 3.81
CA LEU A 72 -5.01 -6.06 2.94
C LEU A 72 -6.26 -6.09 2.04
N LEU A 73 -6.52 -7.23 1.39
CA LEU A 73 -7.71 -7.46 0.55
C LEU A 73 -9.02 -7.35 1.32
N LYS A 74 -9.15 -8.06 2.45
CA LYS A 74 -10.41 -8.14 3.21
C LYS A 74 -10.73 -6.88 4.01
N LYS A 75 -9.72 -6.08 4.37
CA LYS A 75 -9.90 -4.89 5.21
C LYS A 75 -9.74 -3.61 4.40
N LYS A 76 -8.53 -3.37 3.89
CA LYS A 76 -8.16 -2.07 3.31
C LYS A 76 -8.75 -1.89 1.91
N PHE A 77 -8.64 -2.89 1.04
CA PHE A 77 -9.27 -2.82 -0.29
C PHE A 77 -10.79 -2.75 -0.20
N LYS A 78 -11.41 -3.56 0.67
CA LYS A 78 -12.86 -3.46 0.92
C LYS A 78 -13.26 -2.03 1.32
N LYS A 79 -12.55 -1.43 2.28
CA LYS A 79 -12.87 -0.06 2.72
C LYS A 79 -12.61 0.98 1.62
N PHE A 80 -11.54 0.81 0.86
CA PHE A 80 -11.21 1.70 -0.25
C PHE A 80 -12.31 1.66 -1.33
N GLU A 81 -12.76 0.48 -1.73
CA GLU A 81 -13.86 0.29 -2.69
C GLU A 81 -15.15 0.96 -2.20
N GLU A 82 -15.50 0.82 -0.92
CA GLU A 82 -16.64 1.52 -0.33
C GLU A 82 -16.52 3.05 -0.45
N LEU A 83 -15.33 3.61 -0.22
CA LEU A 83 -15.10 5.05 -0.36
C LEU A 83 -15.20 5.50 -1.81
N VAL A 84 -14.66 4.72 -2.75
CA VAL A 84 -14.75 4.99 -4.19
C VAL A 84 -16.20 4.99 -4.64
N VAL A 85 -17.01 4.00 -4.23
CA VAL A 85 -18.45 3.95 -4.56
C VAL A 85 -19.16 5.18 -4.00
N LYS A 86 -18.94 5.54 -2.72
CA LYS A 86 -19.54 6.74 -2.12
C LYS A 86 -19.14 8.06 -2.80
N HIS A 87 -17.94 8.11 -3.36
CA HIS A 87 -17.49 9.27 -4.13
C HIS A 87 -18.17 9.35 -5.50
N LEU A 88 -18.34 8.21 -6.19
CA LEU A 88 -18.95 8.13 -7.51
C LEU A 88 -20.48 8.23 -7.49
N ASP A 89 -21.11 7.75 -6.41
CA ASP A 89 -22.56 7.77 -6.19
C ASP A 89 -22.86 8.30 -4.77
N PRO A 90 -22.83 9.64 -4.58
CA PRO A 90 -23.11 10.24 -3.28
C PRO A 90 -24.58 10.10 -2.89
N VAL A 91 -24.85 9.69 -1.65
CA VAL A 91 -26.20 9.57 -1.10
C VAL A 91 -26.60 10.85 -0.37
N ASP A 92 -27.77 11.40 -0.68
CA ASP A 92 -28.32 12.58 -0.02
C ASP A 92 -28.41 12.40 1.51
N GLY A 93 -27.84 13.35 2.25
CA GLY A 93 -27.81 13.31 3.72
C GLY A 93 -26.63 12.55 4.33
N GLU A 94 -25.78 11.89 3.54
CA GLU A 94 -24.51 11.32 4.01
C GLU A 94 -23.32 12.27 3.81
N PRO A 95 -22.22 12.12 4.58
CA PRO A 95 -20.98 12.85 4.31
C PRO A 95 -20.42 12.53 2.92
N ILE A 96 -20.14 13.58 2.14
CA ILE A 96 -19.56 13.46 0.80
C ILE A 96 -18.10 13.03 0.91
N VAL A 97 -17.73 11.96 0.19
CA VAL A 97 -16.32 11.55 0.03
C VAL A 97 -15.69 12.39 -1.07
N THR A 98 -14.56 13.03 -0.77
CA THR A 98 -13.81 13.88 -1.70
C THR A 98 -12.66 13.11 -2.36
N LEU A 99 -12.08 13.66 -3.44
CA LEU A 99 -10.86 13.09 -4.02
C LEU A 99 -9.69 13.04 -3.04
N ASN A 100 -9.59 14.03 -2.13
CA ASN A 100 -8.53 14.04 -1.11
C ASN A 100 -8.69 12.89 -0.10
N ASP A 101 -9.93 12.48 0.18
CA ASP A 101 -10.21 11.34 1.05
C ASP A 101 -9.77 10.03 0.37
N LEU A 102 -10.03 9.89 -0.94
CA LEU A 102 -9.56 8.76 -1.75
C LEU A 102 -8.02 8.71 -1.82
N GLU A 103 -7.38 9.83 -2.12
CA GLU A 103 -5.91 9.94 -2.17
C GLU A 103 -5.28 9.62 -0.82
N GLY A 104 -5.83 10.19 0.25
CA GLY A 104 -5.37 9.98 1.61
C GLY A 104 -5.45 8.52 2.03
N PHE A 105 -6.58 7.86 1.73
CA PHE A 105 -6.75 6.45 2.03
C PHE A 105 -5.88 5.56 1.13
N TRP A 106 -5.78 5.86 -0.17
CA TRP A 106 -4.93 5.14 -1.10
C TRP A 106 -3.47 5.15 -0.67
N THR A 107 -2.97 6.28 -0.16
CA THR A 107 -1.60 6.37 0.39
C THR A 107 -1.36 5.29 1.46
N LEU A 108 -2.36 5.00 2.30
CA LEU A 108 -2.24 3.96 3.33
C LEU A 108 -2.27 2.55 2.71
N VAL A 109 -3.12 2.33 1.71
CA VAL A 109 -3.19 1.07 0.96
C VAL A 109 -1.86 0.80 0.26
N GLU A 110 -1.29 1.80 -0.41
CA GLU A 110 -0.04 1.71 -1.16
C GLU A 110 1.15 1.34 -0.27
N ILE A 111 1.21 1.89 0.96
CA ILE A 111 2.26 1.52 1.92
C ILE A 111 2.18 0.04 2.30
N GLU A 112 0.98 -0.46 2.63
CA GLU A 112 0.79 -1.86 2.98
C GLU A 112 0.96 -2.79 1.76
N LEU A 113 0.60 -2.31 0.57
CA LEU A 113 0.80 -3.02 -0.69
C LEU A 113 2.29 -3.20 -0.98
N ALA A 114 3.11 -2.16 -0.82
CA ALA A 114 4.56 -2.24 -1.03
C ALA A 114 5.25 -3.22 -0.07
N ASP A 115 4.84 -3.25 1.22
CA ASP A 115 5.34 -4.24 2.18
C ASP A 115 4.93 -5.67 1.79
N THR A 116 3.70 -5.83 1.28
CA THR A 116 3.19 -7.13 0.82
C THR A 116 3.91 -7.60 -0.44
N GLU A 117 4.15 -6.71 -1.41
CA GLU A 117 4.92 -6.99 -2.62
C GLU A 117 6.36 -7.39 -2.32
N GLY A 118 7.02 -6.71 -1.37
CA GLY A 118 8.33 -7.12 -0.90
C GLY A 118 8.35 -8.53 -0.31
N GLY A 119 7.27 -8.93 0.39
CA GLY A 119 7.11 -10.30 0.91
C GLY A 119 7.01 -11.35 -0.20
N PHE A 120 6.17 -11.12 -1.20
CA PHE A 120 6.06 -12.04 -2.35
C PHE A 120 7.33 -12.08 -3.19
N GLU A 121 8.01 -10.96 -3.35
CA GLU A 121 9.30 -10.89 -4.05
C GLU A 121 10.38 -11.69 -3.33
N GLN A 122 10.38 -11.68 -1.99
CA GLN A 122 11.28 -12.53 -1.20
C GLN A 122 11.00 -14.03 -1.43
N VAL A 123 9.73 -14.42 -1.47
CA VAL A 123 9.32 -15.80 -1.81
C VAL A 123 9.79 -16.17 -3.22
N ARG A 124 9.57 -15.30 -4.22
CA ARG A 124 10.00 -15.53 -5.61
C ARG A 124 11.50 -15.76 -5.72
N LYS A 125 12.31 -14.91 -5.09
CA LYS A 125 13.77 -15.06 -5.10
C LYS A 125 14.23 -16.34 -4.40
N LEU A 126 13.56 -16.72 -3.31
CA LEU A 126 13.86 -17.96 -2.59
C LEU A 126 13.57 -19.17 -3.48
N LYS A 127 12.43 -19.18 -4.18
CA LYS A 127 12.06 -20.20 -5.17
C LYS A 127 13.06 -20.29 -6.31
N GLU A 128 13.47 -19.17 -6.89
CA GLU A 128 14.49 -19.10 -7.95
C GLU A 128 15.84 -19.66 -7.50
N ASN A 129 16.14 -19.60 -6.20
CA ASN A 129 17.31 -20.21 -5.59
C ASN A 129 17.09 -21.64 -5.09
N ASN A 130 16.10 -22.37 -5.64
CA ASN A 130 15.73 -23.72 -5.22
C ASN A 130 15.42 -23.84 -3.72
N TRP A 131 14.75 -22.83 -3.17
CA TRP A 131 14.42 -22.70 -1.75
C TRP A 131 15.61 -22.59 -0.80
N ASN A 132 16.82 -22.40 -1.32
CA ASN A 132 18.00 -22.19 -0.49
C ASN A 132 18.05 -20.75 -0.01
N ALA A 133 18.43 -20.54 1.24
CA ALA A 133 18.66 -19.21 1.78
C ALA A 133 19.56 -18.41 0.83
N ILE A 134 19.09 -17.24 0.41
CA ILE A 134 19.88 -16.34 -0.42
C ILE A 134 21.01 -15.86 0.48
N GLY A 135 22.21 -16.36 0.24
CA GLY A 135 23.40 -15.96 0.97
C GLY A 135 23.53 -14.45 0.91
N VAL A 136 23.25 -13.78 2.02
CA VAL A 136 23.94 -12.52 2.32
C VAL A 136 25.41 -12.94 2.38
N GLU A 137 26.27 -12.43 1.51
CA GLU A 137 27.72 -12.63 1.63
C GLU A 137 28.13 -12.22 3.06
N GLU A 138 28.27 -13.22 3.92
CA GLU A 138 28.90 -13.07 5.22
C GLU A 138 30.39 -13.37 4.97
N PRO A 139 31.31 -12.43 5.31
CA PRO A 139 32.74 -12.69 5.14
C PRO A 139 33.12 -13.93 5.95
N PRO A 140 34.07 -14.75 5.47
CA PRO A 140 34.26 -16.11 5.95
C PRO A 140 34.75 -16.10 7.39
N GLN A 141 33.88 -16.44 8.33
CA GLN A 141 34.28 -16.71 9.72
C GLN A 141 33.67 -18.02 10.24
N GLN A 142 34.53 -19.04 10.13
CA GLN A 142 34.75 -20.17 11.03
C GLN A 142 33.67 -20.45 12.10
N ALA A 143 33.11 -21.65 11.97
CA ALA A 143 32.55 -22.52 13.00
C ALA A 143 32.43 -21.94 14.42
N SER A 144 31.21 -21.58 14.83
CA SER A 144 30.78 -21.77 16.21
C SER A 144 29.26 -21.91 16.31
N ASN A 145 28.83 -22.97 16.98
CA ASN A 145 27.44 -23.28 17.29
C ASN A 145 26.84 -22.23 18.23
N ALA A 146 25.82 -21.48 17.80
CA ALA A 146 24.79 -20.88 18.67
C ALA A 146 23.56 -20.40 17.87
N PRO A 147 22.31 -20.60 18.37
CA PRO A 147 21.11 -20.18 17.64
C PRO A 147 20.80 -18.69 17.89
N LYS A 148 20.86 -17.86 16.86
CA LYS A 148 20.42 -16.44 16.89
C LYS A 148 19.22 -16.20 15.97
N LYS A 149 18.03 -16.69 16.33
CA LYS A 149 16.78 -16.47 15.54
C LYS A 149 16.00 -15.19 15.90
N SER A 150 16.44 -14.34 16.83
CA SER A 150 15.62 -13.20 17.30
C SER A 150 16.02 -11.80 16.77
N ALA A 151 17.25 -11.62 16.29
CA ALA A 151 17.79 -10.27 16.02
C ALA A 151 17.40 -9.65 14.66
N THR A 152 16.89 -10.44 13.72
CA THR A 152 16.56 -9.96 12.36
C THR A 152 15.14 -9.38 12.30
N VAL A 153 14.16 -10.04 12.92
CA VAL A 153 12.75 -9.60 12.95
C VAL A 153 12.60 -8.28 13.73
N GLN A 154 13.35 -8.09 14.83
CA GLN A 154 13.31 -6.85 15.61
C GLN A 154 13.93 -5.65 14.87
N ARG A 155 14.93 -5.87 14.00
CA ARG A 155 15.55 -4.80 13.19
C ARG A 155 14.62 -4.27 12.11
N ILE A 156 13.82 -5.14 11.49
CA ILE A 156 12.86 -4.76 10.43
C ILE A 156 11.73 -3.91 11.03
N ALA A 157 11.16 -4.32 12.16
CA ALA A 157 10.10 -3.55 12.85
C ALA A 157 10.56 -2.16 13.32
N GLY A 158 11.80 -2.05 13.82
CA GLY A 158 12.39 -0.78 14.26
C GLY A 158 12.69 0.19 13.11
N ALA A 159 13.08 -0.33 11.94
CA ALA A 159 13.30 0.47 10.74
C ALA A 159 11.98 0.99 10.14
N GLN A 160 10.92 0.16 10.14
CA GLN A 160 9.59 0.56 9.68
C GLN A 160 9.00 1.71 10.50
N LYS A 161 9.13 1.68 11.84
CA LYS A 161 8.60 2.75 12.70
C LYS A 161 9.30 4.10 12.47
N LYS A 162 10.63 4.10 12.33
CA LYS A 162 11.43 5.31 12.05
C LYS A 162 11.14 5.90 10.66
N MET A 163 10.89 5.05 9.67
CA MET A 163 10.59 5.50 8.30
C MET A 163 9.18 6.09 8.18
N ILE A 164 8.21 5.55 8.92
CA ILE A 164 6.85 6.12 9.02
C ILE A 164 6.90 7.51 9.68
N GLU A 165 7.64 7.66 10.79
CA GLU A 165 7.79 8.95 11.47
C GLU A 165 8.50 9.99 10.59
N ALA A 166 9.56 9.59 9.86
CA ALA A 166 10.25 10.46 8.92
C ALA A 166 9.34 10.94 7.78
N ARG A 167 8.49 10.05 7.26
CA ARG A 167 7.53 10.38 6.19
C ARG A 167 6.38 11.25 6.66
N LEU A 168 5.85 11.01 7.87
CA LEU A 168 4.82 11.87 8.46
C LEU A 168 5.35 13.29 8.66
N ARG A 169 6.60 13.41 9.15
CA ARG A 169 7.28 14.69 9.32
C ARG A 169 7.51 15.42 8.00
N LEU A 170 7.88 14.69 6.94
CA LEU A 170 8.03 15.28 5.60
C LEU A 170 6.69 15.82 5.07
N ARG A 171 5.58 15.11 5.31
CA ARG A 171 4.24 15.55 4.91
C ARG A 171 3.82 16.82 5.64
N GLU A 172 4.07 16.89 6.94
CA GLU A 172 3.78 18.07 7.75
C GLU A 172 4.63 19.28 7.33
N ALA A 173 5.92 19.08 7.07
CA ALA A 173 6.82 20.11 6.56
C ALA A 173 6.35 20.66 5.20
N LYS A 174 5.91 19.79 4.28
CA LYS A 174 5.34 20.20 3.00
C LYS A 174 4.05 21.01 3.17
N ARG A 175 3.19 20.65 4.13
CA ARG A 175 1.95 21.39 4.42
C ARG A 175 2.23 22.79 4.96
N LEU A 176 3.19 22.92 5.89
CA LEU A 176 3.60 24.21 6.45
C LEU A 176 4.27 25.10 5.40
N ALA A 177 5.12 24.55 4.53
CA ALA A 177 5.73 25.30 3.43
C ALA A 177 4.67 25.83 2.46
N LYS A 178 3.66 25.02 2.11
CA LYS A 178 2.55 25.43 1.24
C LYS A 178 1.68 26.54 1.88
N HIS A 179 1.46 26.50 3.19
CA HIS A 179 0.75 27.57 3.90
C HIS A 179 1.57 28.88 3.96
N ARG A 180 2.90 28.78 4.10
CA ARG A 180 3.78 29.96 4.12
C ARG A 180 3.86 30.66 2.76
N MET A 181 3.75 29.92 1.66
CA MET A 181 3.76 30.50 0.30
C MET A 181 2.43 31.17 -0.07
N THR A 182 1.32 30.73 0.50
CA THR A 182 -0.03 31.29 0.22
C THR A 182 -0.33 32.56 1.01
N ASN A 183 0.30 32.77 2.18
CA ASN A 183 0.18 34.01 2.95
C ASN A 183 1.22 35.09 2.58
N GLY A 184 2.07 34.85 1.58
CA GLY A 184 3.13 35.77 1.15
C GLY A 184 2.83 36.57 -0.13
N GLN A 185 1.62 36.46 -0.70
CA GLN A 185 1.23 37.15 -1.93
C GLN A 185 0.30 38.36 -1.72
N ASP A 186 -0.02 38.73 -0.47
CA ASP A 186 -0.83 39.91 -0.13
C ASP A 186 -0.08 40.88 0.81
N ALA A 187 1.12 41.32 0.40
CA ALA A 187 1.83 42.44 1.02
C ALA A 187 2.34 43.41 -0.05
#